data_AF-A0A170W1X9-F1
#
_entry.id   AF-A0A170W1X9-F1
#
_cell.length_a   1.000
_cell.length_b   1.000
_cell.length_c   1.000
_cell.angle_alpha   90.00
_cell.angle_beta   90.00
_cell.angle_gamma   90.00
#
_symmetry.space_group_name_H-M   'P 1'
#
loop_
_entity.id
_entity.type
_entity.pdbx_description
1 polymer ?
#
loop_
_entity_poly.entity_id
_entity_poly.type
_entity_poly.pdbx_seq_one_letter_code
_entity_poly.pdbx_strand_id
1 'polypeptide(L)'
;FQLLSSERQMCSLFKRAVRHLEAYNDDRIPYRYEVTLLRAKFDEIKACKDKDPELFNQMLKDQEEELFKNQHRQPKKWPKTIGGIAYGRVAVISDWVLDYWHPLEKDTIPKIFCY
;
A
#
# COMPACT_ATOMS: atom_id res chain seq x y z
N PHE A 1 -5.79 8.87 19.40
CA PHE A 1 -6.08 8.73 17.96
C PHE A 1 -5.86 7.30 17.48
N GLN A 2 -6.76 6.36 17.77
CA GLN A 2 -6.83 5.11 17.02
C GLN A 2 -8.24 5.03 16.40
N LEU A 3 -8.40 5.67 15.25
CA LEU A 3 -9.65 5.69 14.48
C LEU A 3 -9.82 4.45 13.57
N LEU A 4 -8.87 3.50 13.62
CA LEU A 4 -8.88 2.29 12.81
C LEU A 4 -9.27 1.09 13.66
N SER A 5 -10.17 0.26 13.13
CA SER A 5 -10.45 -1.06 13.68
C SER A 5 -9.17 -1.89 13.77
N SER A 6 -9.03 -2.67 14.85
CA SER A 6 -7.91 -3.58 15.11
C SER A 6 -7.62 -4.51 13.92
N GLU A 7 -8.63 -4.91 13.18
CA GLU A 7 -8.48 -5.75 11.98
C GLU A 7 -7.78 -5.03 10.84
N ARG A 8 -8.10 -3.74 10.64
CA ARG A 8 -7.44 -2.91 9.62
C ARG A 8 -5.98 -2.67 9.99
N GLN A 9 -5.69 -2.48 11.28
CA GLN A 9 -4.32 -2.35 11.77
C GLN A 9 -3.52 -3.62 11.50
N MET A 10 -4.07 -4.79 11.85
CA MET A 10 -3.45 -6.08 11.61
C MET A 10 -3.22 -6.35 10.11
N CYS A 11 -4.23 -6.13 9.26
CA CYS A 11 -4.10 -6.29 7.81
C CYS A 11 -3.07 -5.33 7.21
N SER A 12 -3.00 -4.10 7.70
CA SER A 12 -1.99 -3.12 7.28
C SER A 12 -0.59 -3.56 7.67
N LEU A 13 -0.41 -4.01 8.92
CA LEU A 13 0.87 -4.51 9.44
C LEU A 13 1.36 -5.72 8.65
N PHE A 14 0.50 -6.72 8.46
CA PHE A 14 0.80 -7.90 7.65
C PHE A 14 1.20 -7.52 6.22
N LYS A 15 0.43 -6.64 5.57
CA LYS A 15 0.75 -6.19 4.20
C LYS A 15 2.11 -5.48 4.14
N ARG A 16 2.45 -4.66 5.14
CA ARG A 16 3.75 -3.99 5.22
C ARG A 16 4.87 -5.01 5.38
N ALA A 17 4.74 -5.96 6.31
CA ALA A 17 5.71 -7.01 6.56
C ALA A 17 6.02 -7.81 5.29
N VAL A 18 4.98 -8.29 4.60
CA VAL A 18 5.12 -9.04 3.34
C VAL A 18 5.86 -8.24 2.27
N ARG A 19 5.60 -6.93 2.15
CA ARG A 19 6.30 -6.08 1.17
C ARG A 19 7.77 -5.87 1.51
N HIS A 20 8.13 -5.86 2.79
CA HIS A 20 9.54 -5.82 3.20
C HIS A 20 10.23 -7.16 2.93
N LEU A 21 9.57 -8.30 3.18
CA LEU A 21 10.09 -9.63 2.81
C LEU A 21 10.31 -9.75 1.30
N GLU A 22 9.38 -9.22 0.48
CA GLU A 22 9.53 -9.17 -0.98
C GLU A 22 10.71 -8.28 -1.42
N ALA A 23 11.13 -7.32 -0.60
CA ALA A 23 12.26 -6.45 -0.91
C ALA A 23 13.61 -7.06 -0.51
N TYR A 24 13.64 -8.00 0.44
CA TYR A 24 14.85 -8.74 0.80
C TYR A 24 15.10 -9.96 -0.07
N ASN A 25 14.03 -10.63 -0.50
CA ASN A 25 14.12 -11.85 -1.30
C ASN A 25 13.93 -11.53 -2.78
N ASP A 26 14.98 -11.74 -3.56
CA ASP A 26 14.92 -11.63 -5.02
C ASP A 26 14.13 -12.80 -5.63
N ASP A 27 14.29 -14.00 -5.06
CA ASP A 27 13.67 -15.23 -5.54
C ASP A 27 12.27 -15.48 -4.96
N ARG A 28 11.39 -16.02 -5.79
CA ARG A 28 9.98 -16.24 -5.44
C ARG A 28 9.74 -17.40 -4.47
N ILE A 29 10.59 -18.44 -4.52
CA ILE A 29 10.44 -19.65 -3.70
C ILE A 29 10.71 -19.34 -2.21
N PRO A 30 11.89 -18.80 -1.82
CA PRO A 30 12.16 -18.47 -0.42
C PRO A 30 11.17 -17.44 0.12
N TYR A 31 10.82 -16.43 -0.70
CA TYR A 31 9.80 -15.46 -0.36
C TYR A 31 8.46 -16.10 0.00
N ARG A 32 7.96 -17.06 -0.80
CA ARG A 32 6.68 -17.73 -0.52
C ARG A 32 6.73 -18.50 0.79
N TYR A 33 7.83 -19.19 1.06
CA TYR A 33 8.02 -19.93 2.30
C TYR A 33 7.97 -18.99 3.52
N GLU A 34 8.72 -17.89 3.50
CA GLU A 34 8.73 -16.91 4.60
C GLU A 34 7.36 -16.25 4.81
N VAL A 35 6.65 -15.93 3.73
CA VAL A 35 5.29 -15.38 3.82
C VAL A 35 4.32 -16.37 4.45
N THR A 36 4.46 -17.68 4.19
CA THR A 36 3.62 -18.69 4.86
C THR A 36 3.89 -18.78 6.36
N LEU A 37 5.16 -18.69 6.78
CA LEU A 37 5.52 -18.64 8.21
C LEU A 37 4.98 -17.38 8.88
N LEU A 38 5.12 -16.22 8.22
CA LEU A 38 4.55 -14.97 8.69
C LEU A 38 3.02 -15.08 8.83
N ARG A 39 2.34 -15.69 7.85
CA ARG A 39 0.88 -15.86 7.89
C ARG A 39 0.44 -16.70 9.08
N ALA A 40 1.14 -17.79 9.38
CA ALA A 40 0.87 -18.65 10.54
C ALA A 40 0.99 -17.88 11.85
N LYS A 41 2.07 -17.08 12.04
CA LYS A 41 2.21 -16.19 13.21
C LYS A 41 1.04 -15.23 13.36
N PHE A 42 0.58 -14.61 12.27
CA PHE A 42 -0.57 -13.70 12.32
C PHE A 42 -1.90 -14.41 12.58
N ASP A 43 -2.05 -15.69 12.21
CA ASP A 43 -3.22 -16.48 12.57
C ASP A 43 -3.28 -16.79 14.07
N GLU A 44 -2.12 -17.03 14.70
CA GLU A 44 -2.02 -17.17 16.17
C GLU A 44 -2.41 -15.87 16.88
N ILE A 45 -1.89 -14.72 16.43
CA ILE A 45 -2.25 -13.40 16.98
C ILE A 45 -3.76 -13.15 16.82
N LYS A 46 -4.33 -13.48 15.65
CA LYS A 46 -5.77 -13.34 15.41
C LYS A 46 -6.60 -14.19 16.38
N ALA A 47 -6.17 -15.41 16.70
CA ALA A 47 -6.87 -16.29 17.62
C ALA A 47 -6.87 -15.77 19.08
N CYS A 48 -5.87 -14.96 19.46
CA CYS A 48 -5.81 -14.33 20.78
C CYS A 48 -6.75 -13.12 20.92
N LYS A 49 -7.20 -12.52 19.82
CA LYS A 49 -8.05 -11.30 19.82
C LYS A 49 -9.31 -11.46 20.69
N ASP A 50 -9.99 -12.61 20.57
CA ASP A 50 -11.25 -12.86 21.27
C ASP A 50 -11.06 -13.37 22.70
N LYS A 51 -9.85 -13.88 23.03
CA LYS A 51 -9.52 -14.40 24.36
C LYS A 51 -9.01 -13.31 25.29
N ASP A 52 -7.99 -12.57 24.85
CA ASP A 52 -7.25 -11.60 25.66
C ASP A 52 -6.89 -10.35 24.82
N PRO A 53 -7.69 -9.27 24.89
CA PRO A 53 -7.48 -8.08 24.07
C PRO A 53 -6.22 -7.29 24.44
N GLU A 54 -5.78 -7.33 25.70
CA GLU A 54 -4.54 -6.69 26.13
C GLU A 54 -3.31 -7.39 25.54
N LEU A 55 -3.27 -8.71 25.61
CA LEU A 55 -2.20 -9.53 25.04
C LEU A 55 -2.16 -9.37 23.51
N PHE A 56 -3.33 -9.34 22.86
CA PHE A 56 -3.42 -9.05 21.43
C PHE A 56 -2.77 -7.70 21.06
N ASN A 57 -3.05 -6.66 21.83
CA ASN A 57 -2.47 -5.33 21.60
C ASN A 57 -0.96 -5.30 21.87
N GLN A 58 -0.48 -6.06 22.86
CA GLN A 58 0.97 -6.20 23.12
C GLN A 58 1.65 -6.91 21.95
N MET A 59 1.12 -8.05 21.50
CA MET A 59 1.69 -8.77 20.36
C MET A 59 1.70 -7.94 19.08
N LEU A 60 0.66 -7.12 18.83
CA LEU A 60 0.67 -6.19 17.69
C LEU A 60 1.78 -5.15 17.80
N LYS A 61 2.02 -4.60 18.99
CA LYS A 61 3.12 -3.64 19.22
C LYS A 61 4.48 -4.30 19.05
N ASP A 62 4.67 -5.50 19.59
CA ASP A 62 5.91 -6.26 19.46
C ASP A 62 6.23 -6.54 17.98
N GLN A 63 5.21 -6.91 17.19
CA GLN A 63 5.34 -7.10 15.75
C GLN A 63 5.61 -5.80 14.99
N GLU A 64 5.05 -4.67 15.43
CA GLU A 64 5.39 -3.35 14.87
C GLU A 64 6.85 -2.97 15.14
N GLU A 65 7.37 -3.26 16.34
CA GLU A 65 8.77 -3.05 16.69
C GLU A 65 9.71 -3.99 15.92
N GLU A 66 9.36 -5.27 15.81
CA GLU A 66 10.11 -6.25 15.01
C GLU A 66 10.19 -5.79 13.55
N LEU A 67 9.04 -5.38 12.98
CA LEU A 67 8.99 -4.84 11.64
C LEU A 67 9.86 -3.60 11.51
N PHE A 68 9.83 -2.67 12.49
CA PHE A 68 10.65 -1.46 12.49
C PHE A 68 12.16 -1.77 12.45
N LYS A 69 12.61 -2.75 13.23
CA LYS A 69 14.02 -3.18 13.27
C LYS A 69 14.45 -3.86 11.96
N ASN A 70 13.53 -4.60 11.33
CA ASN A 70 13.79 -5.39 10.13
C ASN A 70 13.32 -4.70 8.83
N GLN A 71 13.12 -3.38 8.82
CA GLN A 71 12.69 -2.70 7.59
C GLN A 71 13.82 -2.67 6.56
N HIS A 72 13.51 -3.14 5.36
CA HIS A 72 14.39 -2.98 4.21
C HIS A 72 14.65 -1.50 3.92
N ARG A 73 15.93 -1.11 3.77
CA ARG A 73 16.33 0.31 3.60
C ARG A 73 15.74 0.97 2.36
N GLN A 74 15.58 0.21 1.27
CA GLN A 74 15.01 0.67 0.01
C GLN A 74 13.81 -0.19 -0.42
N PRO A 75 12.64 -0.05 0.23
CA PRO A 75 11.53 -0.94 -0.02
C PRO A 75 11.05 -0.84 -1.47
N LYS A 76 10.67 -1.97 -2.06
CA LYS A 76 10.16 -2.04 -3.43
C LYS A 76 8.87 -1.22 -3.57
N LYS A 77 8.89 -0.20 -4.43
CA LYS A 77 7.73 0.64 -4.75
C LYS A 77 7.31 0.45 -6.20
N TRP A 78 6.01 0.49 -6.46
CA TRP A 78 5.50 0.40 -7.82
C TRP A 78 5.73 1.70 -8.57
N PRO A 79 6.07 1.65 -9.88
CA PRO A 79 6.52 2.84 -10.59
C PRO A 79 5.56 4.03 -10.48
N LYS A 80 4.25 3.77 -10.58
CA LYS A 80 3.21 4.81 -10.57
C LYS A 80 2.64 5.13 -9.17
N THR A 81 3.07 4.42 -8.13
CA THR A 81 2.63 4.73 -6.75
C THR A 81 3.43 5.87 -6.16
N ILE A 82 2.91 6.54 -5.12
CA ILE A 82 3.62 7.61 -4.41
C ILE A 82 5.00 7.09 -3.96
N GLY A 83 6.06 7.83 -4.32
CA GLY A 83 7.46 7.44 -4.06
C GLY A 83 8.04 6.42 -5.05
N GLY A 84 7.29 6.05 -6.08
CA GLY A 84 7.78 5.28 -7.23
C GLY A 84 8.47 6.16 -8.29
N ILE A 85 9.28 5.54 -9.13
CA ILE A 85 10.15 6.22 -10.12
C ILE A 85 9.37 6.94 -11.23
N ALA A 86 8.11 6.56 -11.47
CA ALA A 86 7.24 7.16 -12.48
C ALA A 86 6.04 7.89 -11.88
N TYR A 87 6.06 8.15 -10.57
CA TYR A 87 5.00 8.90 -9.89
C TYR A 87 4.97 10.33 -10.42
N GLY A 88 3.79 10.79 -10.86
CA GLY A 88 3.63 12.14 -11.42
C GLY A 88 4.37 12.38 -12.74
N ARG A 89 4.90 11.34 -13.41
CA ARG A 89 5.60 11.50 -14.70
C ARG A 89 4.70 12.06 -15.79
N VAL A 90 3.42 11.69 -15.78
CA VAL A 90 2.40 12.22 -16.68
C VAL A 90 1.56 13.21 -15.89
N ALA A 91 1.62 14.48 -16.28
CA ALA A 91 0.71 15.48 -15.74
C ALA A 91 -0.70 15.21 -16.29
N VAL A 92 -1.66 15.02 -15.38
CA VAL A 92 -3.07 15.00 -15.73
C VAL A 92 -3.54 16.45 -15.68
N ILE A 93 -3.79 17.02 -16.85
CA ILE A 93 -4.37 18.36 -16.98
C ILE A 93 -5.86 18.24 -16.68
N SER A 94 -6.42 19.17 -15.90
CA SER A 94 -7.85 19.16 -15.61
C SER A 94 -8.66 19.51 -16.86
N ASP A 95 -9.79 18.83 -17.06
CA ASP A 95 -10.62 18.98 -18.26
C ASP A 95 -11.13 20.42 -18.47
N TRP A 96 -11.35 21.19 -17.39
CA TRP A 96 -11.75 22.61 -17.44
C TRP A 96 -10.77 23.53 -18.19
N VAL A 97 -9.53 23.08 -18.43
CA VAL A 97 -8.58 23.84 -19.26
C VAL A 97 -9.07 23.98 -20.71
N LEU A 98 -9.86 23.02 -21.19
CA LEU A 98 -10.46 23.04 -22.52
C LEU A 98 -11.48 24.18 -22.69
N ASP A 99 -12.08 24.67 -21.60
CA ASP A 99 -13.05 25.77 -21.66
C ASP A 99 -12.41 27.10 -22.06
N TYR A 100 -11.12 27.27 -21.76
CA TYR A 100 -10.36 28.49 -22.08
C TYR A 100 -9.79 28.51 -23.50
N TRP A 101 -9.98 27.44 -24.30
CA TRP A 101 -9.48 27.39 -25.67
C TRP A 101 -10.17 28.41 -26.58
N HIS A 102 -9.44 28.88 -27.60
CA HIS A 102 -10.00 29.82 -28.56
C HIS A 102 -11.13 29.13 -29.37
N PRO A 103 -12.25 29.82 -29.68
CA PRO A 103 -13.38 29.21 -30.41
C PRO A 103 -12.98 28.50 -31.71
N LEU A 104 -12.06 29.08 -32.47
CA LEU A 104 -11.54 28.45 -33.70
C LEU A 104 -10.89 27.09 -33.46
N GLU A 105 -10.21 26.88 -32.33
CA GLU A 105 -9.61 25.58 -31.99
C GLU A 105 -10.69 24.58 -31.59
N LYS A 106 -11.74 25.02 -30.90
CA LYS A 106 -12.90 24.18 -30.56
C LYS A 106 -13.65 23.74 -31.82
N ASP A 107 -13.78 24.63 -32.80
CA ASP A 107 -14.45 24.36 -34.07
C ASP A 107 -13.71 23.31 -34.92
N THR A 108 -12.40 23.10 -34.71
CA THR A 108 -11.66 22.02 -35.39
C THR A 108 -12.05 20.62 -34.90
N ILE A 109 -12.65 20.49 -33.71
CA ILE A 109 -13.01 19.20 -33.10
C ILE A 109 -14.47 19.21 -32.62
N PRO A 110 -15.45 19.39 -33.53
CA PRO A 110 -16.85 19.59 -33.15
C PRO A 110 -17.47 18.39 -32.43
N LYS A 111 -16.99 17.16 -32.72
CA LYS A 111 -17.48 15.93 -32.07
C LYS A 111 -17.21 15.88 -30.57
N ILE A 112 -16.20 16.59 -30.07
CA ILE A 112 -15.82 16.61 -28.65
C ILE A 112 -16.53 17.75 -27.91
N PHE A 113 -16.81 18.87 -28.60
CA PHE A 113 -17.38 20.08 -28.00
C PHE A 113 -18.90 20.25 -28.18
N CYS A 114 -19.57 19.51 -29.09
CA CYS A 114 -20.99 19.71 -29.43
C CYS A 114 -21.96 18.66 -28.84
N TYR A 115 -21.79 18.26 -27.57
CA TYR A 115 -22.81 17.48 -26.83
C TYR A 115 -23.64 18.36 -25.90
#